data_AF-A0A433BAF8-F1
#
_entry.id   AF-A0A433BAF8-F1
#
_cell.length_a   1.000
_cell.length_b   1.000
_cell.length_c   1.000
_cell.angle_alpha   90.00
_cell.angle_beta   90.00
_cell.angle_gamma   90.00
#
_symmetry.space_group_name_H-M   'P 1'
#
loop_
_entity.id
_entity.type
_entity.pdbx_description
1 polymer ?
#
loop_
_entity_poly.entity_id
_entity_poly.type
_entity_poly.pdbx_seq_one_letter_code
_entity_poly.pdbx_strand_id
1 'polypeptide(L)' 'MHTSKEELHAMLEEDELREAALLVFANKQDMAGAMAPAEVSESLGLSTLKNRQWSIHKTSAVNGEGLTDGLDW' A
#
# COMPACT_ATOMS: atom_id res chain seq x y z
N MET A 1 -12.55 -12.74 -10.71
CA MET A 1 -11.78 -11.47 -10.67
C MET A 1 -11.37 -11.29 -9.24
N HIS A 2 -10.09 -11.41 -8.94
CA HIS A 2 -9.58 -11.18 -7.59
C HIS A 2 -9.56 -9.68 -7.30
N THR A 3 -9.90 -9.32 -6.08
CA THR A 3 -9.78 -7.94 -5.61
C THR A 3 -8.31 -7.63 -5.29
N SER A 4 -7.91 -6.35 -5.33
CA SER A 4 -6.55 -5.95 -4.98
C SER A 4 -6.13 -6.41 -3.58
N LYS A 5 -7.09 -6.55 -2.66
CA LYS A 5 -6.87 -7.11 -1.33
C LYS A 5 -6.48 -8.58 -1.40
N GLU A 6 -7.24 -9.40 -2.11
CA GLU A 6 -6.97 -10.84 -2.20
C GLU A 6 -5.59 -11.12 -2.79
N GLU A 7 -5.23 -10.43 -3.87
CA GLU A 7 -3.90 -10.55 -4.49
C GLU A 7 -2.77 -10.13 -3.54
N LEU A 8 -2.94 -9.00 -2.85
CA LEU A 8 -1.96 -8.53 -1.87
C LEU A 8 -1.75 -9.56 -0.76
N HIS A 9 -2.82 -10.08 -0.17
CA HIS A 9 -2.70 -11.03 0.94
C HIS A 9 -2.11 -12.37 0.47
N ALA A 10 -2.50 -12.86 -0.71
CA ALA A 10 -1.92 -14.08 -1.30
C ALA A 10 -0.40 -13.95 -1.53
N MET A 11 0.06 -12.82 -2.08
CA MET A 11 1.50 -12.56 -2.24
C MET A 11 2.23 -12.52 -0.90
N LEU A 12 1.64 -11.91 0.13
CA LEU A 12 2.27 -11.81 1.45
C LEU A 12 2.32 -13.14 2.23
N GLU A 13 1.61 -14.16 1.75
CA GLU A 13 1.67 -15.54 2.26
C GLU A 13 2.81 -16.36 1.62
N GLU A 14 3.43 -15.88 0.54
CA GLU A 14 4.60 -16.54 -0.08
C GLU A 14 5.80 -16.52 0.88
N ASP A 15 6.52 -17.65 0.96
CA ASP A 15 7.65 -17.82 1.89
C ASP A 15 8.77 -16.80 1.60
N GLU A 16 8.98 -16.47 0.32
CA GLU A 16 9.94 -15.47 -0.15
C GLU A 16 9.65 -14.07 0.40
N LEU A 17 8.38 -13.77 0.67
CA LEU A 17 7.94 -12.46 1.17
C LEU A 17 7.67 -12.46 2.67
N ARG A 18 7.82 -13.59 3.38
CA ARG A 18 7.43 -13.72 4.80
C ARG A 18 8.02 -12.65 5.72
N GLU A 19 9.26 -12.21 5.47
CA GLU A 19 9.98 -11.24 6.30
C GLU A 19 10.09 -9.84 5.66
N ALA A 20 9.51 -9.63 4.49
CA ALA A 20 9.58 -8.34 3.78
C ALA A 20 8.77 -7.23 4.50
N ALA A 21 9.27 -5.99 4.49
CA ALA A 21 8.44 -4.84 4.82
C ALA A 21 7.45 -4.55 3.68
N LEU A 22 6.29 -3.98 3.99
CA LEU A 22 5.29 -3.59 3.00
C LEU A 22 5.14 -2.07 2.95
N LEU A 23 5.59 -1.45 1.86
CA LEU A 23 5.28 -0.07 1.54
C LEU A 23 4.12 -0.01 0.54
N VAL A 24 3.05 0.69 0.89
CA VAL A 24 1.91 0.94 0.00
C VAL A 24 1.91 2.39 -0.45
N PHE A 25 2.01 2.61 -1.75
CA PHE A 25 1.75 3.94 -2.31
C PHE A 25 0.26 4.07 -2.63
N ALA A 26 -0.44 4.92 -1.87
CA ALA A 26 -1.78 5.39 -2.24
C ALA A 26 -1.64 6.38 -3.40
N ASN A 27 -1.38 5.84 -4.59
CA ASN A 27 -0.99 6.60 -5.78
C ASN A 27 -2.20 7.26 -6.49
N LYS A 28 -1.91 8.18 -7.42
CA LYS A 28 -2.85 8.96 -8.23
C LYS A 28 -3.65 10.00 -7.43
N GLN A 29 -3.07 10.53 -6.37
CA GLN A 29 -3.71 11.54 -5.52
C GLN A 29 -3.91 12.89 -6.21
N ASP A 30 -3.35 13.06 -7.41
CA ASP A 30 -3.63 14.15 -8.34
C ASP A 30 -4.98 14.03 -9.06
N MET A 31 -5.61 12.85 -9.07
CA MET A 31 -6.88 12.62 -9.75
C MET A 31 -8.09 12.95 -8.87
N ALA A 32 -9.12 13.54 -9.48
CA ALA A 32 -10.42 13.69 -8.84
C ALA A 32 -11.02 12.30 -8.52
N GLY A 33 -11.54 12.15 -7.29
CA GLY A 33 -12.11 10.89 -6.82
C GLY A 33 -11.08 9.85 -6.35
N ALA A 34 -9.80 10.23 -6.22
CA ALA A 34 -8.81 9.37 -5.58
C ALA A 34 -9.21 9.08 -4.12
N MET A 35 -9.15 7.81 -3.73
CA MET A 35 -9.36 7.40 -2.34
C MET A 35 -8.25 7.95 -1.45
N ALA A 36 -8.59 8.45 -0.27
CA ALA A 36 -7.62 8.86 0.72
C ALA A 36 -6.79 7.64 1.21
N PRO A 37 -5.55 7.85 1.68
CA PRO A 37 -4.72 6.75 2.19
C PRO A 37 -5.42 5.88 3.26
N ALA A 38 -6.24 6.48 4.12
CA ALA A 38 -7.00 5.75 5.13
C ALA A 38 -8.02 4.77 4.50
N GLU A 39 -8.74 5.21 3.45
CA GLU A 39 -9.72 4.38 2.74
C GLU A 39 -9.03 3.25 1.96
N VAL A 40 -7.86 3.52 1.37
CA VAL A 40 -7.03 2.49 0.72
C VAL A 40 -6.53 1.47 1.74
N SER A 41 -6.07 1.92 2.91
CA SER A 41 -5.62 1.05 4.00
C SER A 41 -6.73 0.13 4.49
N GLU A 42 -7.95 0.66 4.65
CA GLU A 42 -9.13 -0.13 5.02
C GLU A 42 -9.50 -1.15 3.93
N SER A 43 -9.55 -0.71 2.67
CA SER A 43 -9.90 -1.55 1.52
C SER A 43 -8.92 -2.71 1.32
N LEU A 44 -7.62 -2.48 1.57
CA LEU A 44 -6.58 -3.52 1.53
C LEU A 44 -6.47 -4.32 2.83
N GLY A 45 -7.15 -3.91 3.90
CA GLY A 45 -7.09 -4.57 5.20
C GLY A 45 -5.71 -4.54 5.84
N LEU A 46 -4.92 -3.47 5.65
CA LEU A 46 -3.53 -3.42 6.16
C LEU A 46 -3.46 -3.55 7.69
N SER A 47 -4.50 -3.10 8.40
CA SER A 47 -4.62 -3.21 9.85
C SER A 47 -4.69 -4.65 10.37
N THR A 48 -4.99 -5.64 9.52
CA THR A 48 -4.99 -7.06 9.89
C THR A 48 -3.58 -7.67 9.87
N LEU A 49 -2.60 -7.00 9.26
CA LEU A 49 -1.21 -7.41 9.22
C LEU A 49 -0.53 -7.10 10.57
N LYS A 50 -0.63 -8.03 11.53
CA LYS A 50 -0.07 -7.85 12.89
C LYS A 50 1.42 -8.15 13.00
N ASN A 51 1.93 -9.03 12.15
CA ASN A 51 3.30 -9.56 12.24
C ASN A 51 4.22 -9.02 11.13
N ARG A 52 3.84 -7.91 10.51
CA ARG A 52 4.57 -7.32 9.37
C ARG A 52 4.62 -5.82 9.54
N GLN A 53 5.80 -5.23 9.36
CA GLN A 53 5.92 -3.77 9.28
C GLN A 53 5.34 -3.30 7.96
N TRP A 54 4.47 -2.29 8.03
CA TRP A 54 3.90 -1.68 6.85
C TRP A 54 3.72 -0.17 7.04
N SER A 55 3.76 0.55 5.94
CA SER A 55 3.40 1.97 5.87
C SER A 55 2.61 2.25 4.61
N ILE A 56 1.82 3.32 4.63
CA ILE A 56 1.08 3.80 3.48
C ILE A 56 1.33 5.29 3.27
N HIS A 57 1.75 5.66 2.06
CA HIS A 57 2.10 7.03 1.71
C HIS A 57 1.17 7.58 0.63
N LYS A 58 0.62 8.77 0.88
CA LYS A 58 -0.10 9.56 -0.12
C LYS A 58 0.87 9.89 -1.26
N THR A 59 0.52 9.52 -2.49
CA THR A 59 1.47 9.59 -3.61
C THR A 59 0.83 10.12 -4.88
N SER A 60 1.58 10.95 -5.62
CA SER A 60 1.31 11.27 -7.02
C SER A 60 2.57 11.04 -7.83
N ALA A 61 2.65 9.89 -8.50
CA ALA A 61 3.84 9.53 -9.27
C ALA A 61 4.15 10.51 -10.41
N VAL A 62 3.13 11.13 -11.00
CA VAL A 62 3.30 12.12 -12.08
C VAL A 62 3.89 13.45 -11.60
N ASN A 63 3.62 13.79 -10.33
CA ASN A 63 4.13 15.00 -9.70
C ASN A 63 5.36 14.73 -8.81
N GLY A 64 5.71 13.47 -8.59
CA GLY A 64 6.78 13.04 -7.68
C GLY A 64 6.44 13.15 -6.18
N GLU A 65 5.19 13.48 -5.82
CA GLU A 65 4.77 13.64 -4.42
C GLU A 65 4.77 12.28 -3.69
N GLY A 66 5.37 12.22 -2.50
CA GLY A 66 5.33 11.07 -1.59
C GLY A 66 6.24 9.90 -1.95
N LEU A 67 6.92 9.93 -3.11
CA LEU A 67 7.82 8.85 -3.55
C LEU A 67 9.06 8.75 -2.67
N THR A 68 9.81 9.85 -2.50
CA THR A 68 11.03 9.86 -1.69
C THR A 68 10.72 9.53 -0.23
N ASP A 69 9.73 10.21 0.36
CA ASP A 69 9.34 10.00 1.75
C ASP A 69 8.89 8.56 2.03
N GLY A 70 8.26 7.89 1.05
CA GLY A 70 7.89 6.49 1.20
C GLY A 70 9.06 5.53 1.06
N LEU A 71 10.04 5.83 0.20
CA LEU A 71 11.24 4.99 0.05
C LEU A 71 12.25 5.16 1.19
N ASP A 72 12.22 6.30 1.87
CA ASP A 72 13.06 6.59 3.04
C ASP A 72 12.54 5.89 4.32
N TRP A 73 11.30 5.37 4.31
CA TRP A 73 10.69 4.60 5.40
C TRP A 73 11.24 3.17 5.48
#